data_AF-A0A1H3E9A1-F1
#
_entry.id   AF-A0A1H3E9A1-F1
#
_cell.length_a   1.000
_cell.length_b   1.000
_cell.length_c   1.000
_cell.angle_alpha   90.00
_cell.angle_beta   90.00
_cell.angle_gamma   90.00
#
_symmetry.space_group_name_H-M   'P 1'
#
loop_
_entity.id
_entity.type
_entity.pdbx_description
1 polymer ?
#
loop_
_entity_poly.entity_id
_entity_poly.type
_entity_poly.pdbx_seq_one_letter_code
_entity_poly.pdbx_strand_id
1 'polypeptide(L)' 'MHDKDRIRFLHMIEAAEDVRQFIEGRQRSELDSNRMLLFALVRAIEIIGEAFWSRSSSFVTRS' A
#
# COMPACT_ATOMS: atom_id res chain seq x y z
N MET A 1 16.88 7.38 15.59
CA MET A 1 15.71 6.68 15.01
C MET A 1 15.54 7.27 13.61
N HIS A 2 15.66 6.44 12.57
CA HIS A 2 16.07 6.85 11.21
C HIS A 2 14.94 7.59 10.46
N ASP A 3 15.21 8.77 9.88
CA ASP A 3 14.27 9.53 9.00
C ASP A 3 13.61 8.68 7.91
N LYS A 4 14.28 7.60 7.49
CA LYS A 4 13.76 6.63 6.52
C LYS A 4 12.49 5.91 6.99
N ASP A 5 12.34 5.67 8.29
CA ASP A 5 11.10 5.07 8.83
C ASP A 5 9.92 6.02 8.67
N ARG A 6 10.13 7.32 8.96
CA ARG A 6 9.09 8.35 8.85
C ARG A 6 8.61 8.52 7.41
N ILE A 7 9.53 8.57 6.44
CA ILE A 7 9.19 8.68 5.01
C ILE A 7 8.40 7.44 4.54
N ARG A 8 8.77 6.24 5.00
CA ARG A 8 8.03 5.01 4.69
C ARG A 8 6.61 5.02 5.26
N PHE A 9 6.44 5.42 6.51
CA PHE A 9 5.10 5.55 7.09
C PHE A 9 4.25 6.58 6.35
N LEU A 10 4.85 7.69 5.91
CA LEU A 10 4.17 8.68 5.08
C LEU A 10 3.65 8.07 3.78
N HIS A 11 4.52 7.36 3.03
CA HIS A 11 4.11 6.71 1.78
C HIS A 11 3.04 5.62 1.98
N MET A 12 3.08 4.89 3.11
CA MET A 12 2.03 3.92 3.43
C MET A 12 0.68 4.59 3.70
N ILE A 13 0.70 5.76 4.38
CA ILE A 13 -0.51 6.54 4.65
C ILE A 13 -1.05 7.13 3.34
N GLU A 14 -0.19 7.73 2.51
CA GLU A 14 -0.57 8.27 1.20
C GLU A 14 -1.20 7.18 0.30
N ALA A 15 -0.56 6.00 0.21
CA ALA A 15 -1.11 4.89 -0.55
C ALA A 15 -2.47 4.41 -0.02
N ALA A 16 -2.68 4.43 1.30
CA ALA A 16 -3.96 4.08 1.91
C ALA A 16 -5.03 5.15 1.66
N GLU A 17 -4.67 6.43 1.68
CA GLU A 17 -5.56 7.54 1.35
C GLU A 17 -5.99 7.50 -0.13
N ASP A 18 -5.06 7.22 -1.05
CA ASP A 18 -5.35 7.05 -2.48
C ASP A 18 -6.35 5.90 -2.70
N VAL A 19 -6.13 4.75 -2.05
CA VAL A 19 -7.08 3.63 -2.09
C VAL A 19 -8.46 4.05 -1.60
N ARG A 20 -8.49 4.78 -0.47
CA ARG A 20 -9.75 5.26 0.11
C ARG A 20 -10.48 6.16 -0.87
N GLN A 21 -9.79 7.10 -1.52
CA GLN A 21 -10.37 7.97 -2.53
C GLN A 21 -10.83 7.20 -3.77
N PHE A 22 -10.12 6.16 -4.19
CA PHE A 22 -10.51 5.35 -5.34
C PHE A 22 -11.79 4.55 -5.12
N ILE A 23 -12.06 4.14 -3.87
CA ILE A 23 -13.28 3.39 -3.51
C ILE A 23 -14.40 4.29 -2.96
N GLU A 24 -14.09 5.52 -2.54
CA GLU A 24 -15.07 6.46 -1.99
C GLU A 24 -16.11 6.82 -3.04
N GLY A 25 -17.39 6.57 -2.73
CA GLY A 25 -18.51 6.78 -3.65
C GLY A 25 -18.70 5.69 -4.71
N ARG A 26 -17.86 4.64 -4.74
CA ARG A 26 -18.00 3.53 -5.69
C ARG A 26 -18.73 2.34 -5.09
N GLN A 27 -19.52 1.67 -5.93
CA GLN A 27 -20.22 0.44 -5.54
C GLN A 27 -19.38 -0.80 -5.86
N ARG A 28 -19.61 -1.90 -5.13
CA ARG A 28 -18.93 -3.18 -5.35
C ARG A 28 -19.09 -3.69 -6.80
N SER A 29 -20.21 -3.39 -7.44
CA SER A 29 -20.48 -3.69 -8.85
C SER A 29 -19.59 -2.92 -9.84
N GLU A 30 -19.08 -1.75 -9.45
CA GLU A 30 -18.10 -1.02 -10.26
C GLU A 30 -16.69 -1.61 -10.15
N LEU A 31 -16.36 -2.27 -9.04
CA LEU A 31 -15.10 -3.02 -8.90
C LEU A 31 -15.05 -4.24 -9.84
N ASP A 32 -16.18 -4.91 -10.05
CA ASP A 32 -16.27 -6.07 -10.94
C ASP A 32 -16.27 -5.68 -12.43
N SER A 33 -16.83 -4.51 -12.76
CA SER A 33 -16.87 -4.01 -14.15
C SER A 33 -15.62 -3.20 -14.52
N ASN A 34 -14.91 -2.61 -13.56
CA ASN A 34 -13.73 -1.79 -13.78
C ASN A 34 -12.44 -2.51 -13.34
N ARG A 35 -11.86 -3.31 -14.24
CA ARG A 35 -10.60 -4.01 -14.00
C ARG A 35 -9.44 -3.10 -13.62
N MET A 36 -9.40 -1.85 -14.11
CA MET A 36 -8.35 -0.90 -13.72
C MET A 36 -8.43 -0.54 -12.24
N LEU A 37 -9.65 -0.39 -11.69
CA LEU A 37 -9.86 -0.13 -10.28
C LEU A 37 -9.41 -1.32 -9.41
N LEU A 38 -9.74 -2.54 -9.84
CA LEU A 38 -9.28 -3.76 -9.18
C LEU A 38 -7.74 -3.82 -9.16
N PHE A 39 -7.09 -3.55 -10.30
CA PHE A 39 -5.62 -3.53 -10.38
C PHE A 39 -5.01 -2.45 -9.49
N ALA A 40 -5.58 -1.24 -9.45
CA ALA A 40 -5.12 -0.16 -8.58
C ALA A 40 -5.23 -0.54 -7.09
N LEU A 41 -6.32 -1.22 -6.70
CA LEU A 41 -6.53 -1.70 -5.34
C LEU A 41 -5.51 -2.76 -4.93
N VAL A 42 -5.29 -3.75 -5.80
CA VAL A 42 -4.30 -4.82 -5.58
C VAL A 42 -2.90 -4.21 -5.46
N ARG A 43 -2.55 -3.28 -6.35
CA ARG A 43 -1.24 -2.62 -6.35
C ARG A 43 -0.99 -1.83 -5.06
N ALA A 44 -1.99 -1.14 -4.54
CA ALA A 44 -1.84 -0.43 -3.29
C ALA A 44 -1.64 -1.35 -2.08
N ILE A 45 -2.31 -2.52 -2.06
CA ILE A 45 -2.09 -3.55 -1.04
C ILE A 45 -0.67 -4.13 -1.15
N GLU A 46 -0.15 -4.33 -2.36
CA GLU A 46 1.25 -4.75 -2.58
C GLU A 46 2.25 -3.72 -2.02
N ILE A 47 2.05 -2.43 -2.29
CA ILE A 47 2.93 -1.34 -1.78
C ILE A 47 2.94 -1.33 -0.24
N ILE A 48 1.79 -1.51 0.39
CA ILE A 48 1.67 -1.62 1.85
C ILE A 48 2.42 -2.87 2.36
N GLY A 49 2.29 -4.01 1.67
CA GLY A 49 2.98 -5.25 1.99
C GLY A 49 4.50 -5.18 1.83
N GLU A 50 4.99 -4.57 0.75
CA GLU A 50 6.41 -4.35 0.48
C GLU A 50 7.04 -3.42 1.53
N ALA A 51 6.34 -2.34 1.89
CA ALA A 51 6.79 -1.43 2.94
C ALA A 51 6.92 -2.11 4.32
N PHE A 52 6.01 -3.05 4.63
CA PHE A 52 6.08 -3.88 5.84
C PHE A 52 7.21 -4.92 5.77
N TRP A 53 7.36 -5.62 4.64
CA TRP A 53 8.33 -6.70 4.47
C TRP A 53 9.79 -6.22 4.43
N SER A 54 10.03 -4.97 4.02
CA SER A 54 11.35 -4.32 4.12
C SER A 54 11.98 -4.41 5.54
N ARG A 55 11.18 -4.61 6.60
CA ARG A 55 11.67 -4.85 7.97
C ARG A 55 12.28 -6.24 8.20
N SER A 56 12.08 -7.23 7.33
CA SER A 56 12.62 -8.58 7.54
C SER A 56 14.06 -8.72 7.04
N SER A 57 14.40 -8.13 5.90
CA SER A 57 15.73 -8.29 5.29
C SER A 57 16.85 -7.48 5.97
N SER A 58 16.54 -6.59 6.91
CA SER A 58 17.55 -5.90 7.73
C SER A 58 17.85 -6.60 9.07
N PHE A 59 17.11 -7.67 9.39
CA PHE A 59 17.31 -8.46 10.61
C PHE A 59 18.07 -9.77 10.35
N VAL A 60 18.13 -10.26 9.10
CA VAL A 60 18.78 -11.54 8.75
C VAL A 60 20.28 -11.42 8.45
N THR A 61 20.84 -10.23 8.24
CA THR A 61 22.28 -10.03 7.94
C THR A 61 23.09 -9.56 9.15
N ARG A 62 22.70 -9.97 10.35
CA ARG A 62 23.53 -9.85 11.56
C ARG A 62 23.32 -11.07 12.45
N SER A 63 23.93 -12.17 12.07
CA SER A 63 24.26 -13.31 12.92
C SER A 63 25.60 -13.87 12.48
#